data_AF-A0A6J4I6T8-F1
#
_entry.id   AF-A0A6J4I6T8-F1
#
_cell.length_a   1.000
_cell.length_b   1.000
_cell.length_c   1.000
_cell.angle_alpha   90.00
_cell.angle_beta   90.00
_cell.angle_gamma   90.00
#
_symmetry.space_group_name_H-M   'P 1'
#
loop_
_entity.id
_entity.type
_entity.pdbx_description
1 polymer ?
#
loop_
_entity_poly.entity_id
_entity_poly.type
_entity_poly.pdbx_seq_one_letter_code
_entity_poly.pdbx_strand_id
1 'polypeptide(L)'
;RLAALGLRLAAPDAVAPPAARRLLERLGARPATAPAVLADPVVRAAVEGSMDAVEDVLAGGPDPEELAAAVLVLVAAARPEVGELPWLAELALPDADGGWAPAGELVLPGSPLATALVDGALGVLDAGTAATVDPDTLRAVGVLDTFALVRADDPDDLDVDDVESWVDAVLDRLPPDGPLPEWPPLTAVRDLELVGNWAAALPLLAALPAQARSDVVLGDVTVPGYLRWWLSTRPVLDGRRPDRLRDPAGTELQGLYEPAAASTEVLALLRPAATAADVLADVDAAIDLLERLGDPARTVRPEVLRSVYARLAEALDGVDVDPPERVRIGPDAVAVDAVVLDAPWLQPLVDLPVVPAGGAPGAVADLLDLPLAGELAGGTGPGGTGDRRPWQSVPGAGLAAARLGIDELTGEVAVHDDLTVGGRRVSWWPGADVDHVDGTPGALGRALAWRASAWPRRQALVEAFAFPDRALELAAEDAVE
;
A
#
# COMPACT_ATOMS: atom_id res chain seq x y z
N ARG A 1 -2.25 -21.50 49.49
CA ARG A 1 -2.27 -21.05 48.07
C ARG A 1 -1.11 -20.12 47.76
N LEU A 2 -0.86 -19.05 48.53
CA LEU A 2 0.27 -18.14 48.22
C LEU A 2 1.69 -18.69 48.50
N ALA A 3 1.83 -19.91 49.02
CA ALA A 3 3.13 -20.51 49.30
C ALA A 3 3.94 -20.81 48.01
N ALA A 4 3.24 -21.16 46.92
CA ALA A 4 3.83 -21.41 45.61
C ALA A 4 4.47 -20.15 44.98
N LEU A 5 4.14 -18.95 45.46
CA LEU A 5 4.64 -17.67 44.94
C LEU A 5 6.04 -17.30 45.46
N GLY A 6 6.66 -18.13 46.31
CA GLY A 6 7.98 -17.83 46.89
C GLY A 6 8.01 -16.65 47.88
N LEU A 7 6.84 -16.11 48.26
CA LEU A 7 6.73 -14.92 49.10
C LEU A 7 6.92 -15.21 50.59
N ARG A 8 7.56 -14.27 51.29
CA ARG A 8 7.65 -14.29 52.76
C ARG A 8 6.43 -13.60 53.36
N LEU A 9 5.41 -14.40 53.69
CA LEU A 9 4.13 -13.91 54.19
C LEU A 9 4.06 -13.94 55.72
N ALA A 10 3.58 -12.85 56.31
CA ALA A 10 3.17 -12.85 57.71
C ALA A 10 1.79 -13.50 57.83
N ALA A 11 1.61 -14.40 58.81
CA ALA A 11 0.29 -14.95 59.10
C ALA A 11 -0.70 -13.81 59.43
N PRO A 12 -1.98 -13.89 59.01
CA PRO A 12 -2.97 -12.85 59.29
C PRO A 12 -3.07 -12.49 60.78
N ASP A 13 -2.91 -13.48 61.66
CA ASP A 13 -2.94 -13.27 63.12
C ASP A 13 -1.71 -12.51 63.65
N ALA A 14 -0.56 -12.59 62.95
CA ALA A 14 0.66 -11.90 63.33
C ALA A 14 0.54 -10.37 63.20
N VAL A 15 -0.38 -9.89 62.36
CA VAL A 15 -0.69 -8.46 62.19
C VAL A 15 -1.89 -8.01 63.03
N ALA A 16 -2.54 -8.89 63.81
CA ALA A 16 -3.68 -8.50 64.65
C ALA A 16 -3.28 -7.48 65.74
N PRO A 17 -2.16 -7.63 66.48
CA PRO A 17 -1.70 -6.62 67.43
C PRO A 17 -1.16 -5.36 66.72
N PRO A 18 -1.62 -4.14 67.06
CA PRO A 18 -1.14 -2.91 66.42
C PRO A 18 0.38 -2.68 66.54
N ALA A 19 1.01 -3.15 67.62
CA ALA A 19 2.45 -3.04 67.80
C ALA A 19 3.24 -3.98 66.87
N ALA A 20 2.76 -5.20 66.67
CA ALA A 20 3.36 -6.17 65.74
C ALA A 20 3.20 -5.71 64.29
N ARG A 21 2.01 -5.20 63.93
CA ARG A 21 1.76 -4.60 62.61
C ARG A 21 2.71 -3.43 62.33
N ARG A 22 2.81 -2.47 63.26
CA ARG A 22 3.74 -1.32 63.11
C ARG A 22 5.20 -1.75 63.00
N LEU A 23 5.60 -2.82 63.71
CA LEU A 23 6.95 -3.36 63.60
C LEU A 23 7.18 -3.96 62.20
N LEU A 24 6.25 -4.77 61.70
CA LEU A 24 6.32 -5.37 60.38
C LEU A 24 6.34 -4.30 59.28
N GLU A 25 5.47 -3.30 59.36
CA GLU A 25 5.46 -2.14 58.45
C GLU A 25 6.80 -1.40 58.46
N ARG A 26 7.41 -1.19 59.65
CA ARG A 26 8.76 -0.60 59.78
C ARG A 26 9.88 -1.47 59.21
N LEU A 27 9.69 -2.79 59.21
CA LEU A 27 10.60 -3.75 58.59
C LEU A 27 10.34 -3.89 57.08
N GLY A 28 9.41 -3.12 56.52
CA GLY A 28 9.12 -3.09 55.08
C GLY A 28 7.97 -3.99 54.64
N ALA A 29 7.24 -4.63 55.56
CA ALA A 29 6.06 -5.41 55.21
C ALA A 29 4.97 -4.51 54.64
N ARG A 30 4.34 -4.96 53.56
CA ARG A 30 3.24 -4.27 52.88
C ARG A 30 1.98 -5.13 52.95
N PRO A 31 0.77 -4.53 52.87
CA PRO A 31 -0.46 -5.30 52.70
C PRO A 31 -0.38 -6.18 51.45
N ALA A 32 -0.66 -7.48 51.59
CA ALA A 32 -0.69 -8.43 50.48
C ALA A 32 -2.02 -8.36 49.74
N THR A 33 -2.35 -7.19 49.18
CA THR A 33 -3.48 -7.06 48.25
C THR A 33 -3.13 -7.73 46.92
N ALA A 34 -4.11 -8.23 46.16
CA ALA A 34 -3.83 -8.91 44.90
C ALA A 34 -2.99 -8.07 43.92
N PRO A 35 -3.26 -6.76 43.71
CA PRO A 35 -2.39 -5.91 42.90
C PRO A 35 -0.98 -5.75 43.47
N ALA A 36 -0.83 -5.63 44.80
CA ALA A 36 0.49 -5.49 45.42
C ALA A 36 1.32 -6.77 45.31
N VAL A 37 0.68 -7.93 45.34
CA VAL A 37 1.31 -9.23 45.15
C VAL A 37 1.72 -9.42 43.69
N LEU A 38 0.85 -9.11 42.71
CA LEU A 38 1.19 -9.17 41.29
C LEU A 38 2.28 -8.17 40.88
N ALA A 39 2.42 -7.06 41.60
CA ALA A 39 3.50 -6.10 41.39
C ALA A 39 4.84 -6.52 42.02
N ASP A 40 4.91 -7.62 42.76
CA ASP A 40 6.13 -8.09 43.39
C ASP A 40 7.05 -8.80 42.37
N PRO A 41 8.33 -8.39 42.22
CA PRO A 41 9.26 -9.02 41.28
C PRO A 41 9.48 -10.52 41.51
N VAL A 42 9.30 -11.01 42.74
CA VAL A 42 9.41 -12.44 43.05
C VAL A 42 8.26 -13.22 42.40
N VAL A 43 7.06 -12.65 42.39
CA VAL A 43 5.91 -13.26 41.72
C VAL A 43 6.10 -13.27 40.22
N ARG A 44 6.59 -12.16 39.64
CA ARG A 44 6.94 -12.10 38.22
C ARG A 44 7.94 -13.19 37.84
N ALA A 45 9.06 -13.28 38.55
CA ALA A 45 10.08 -14.29 38.27
C ALA A 45 9.57 -15.72 38.42
N ALA A 46 8.66 -15.97 39.37
CA ALA A 46 8.04 -17.29 39.54
C ALA A 46 7.13 -17.66 38.35
N VAL A 47 6.44 -16.70 37.75
CA VAL A 47 5.60 -16.91 36.56
C VAL A 47 6.46 -17.09 35.31
N GLU A 48 7.44 -16.20 35.09
CA GLU A 48 8.37 -16.29 33.96
C GLU A 48 9.16 -17.61 33.95
N GLY A 49 9.54 -18.13 35.13
CA GLY A 49 10.20 -19.43 35.26
C GLY A 49 9.26 -20.62 35.46
N SER A 50 7.96 -20.47 35.22
CA SER A 50 6.99 -21.53 35.55
C SER A 50 7.08 -22.73 34.60
N MET A 51 7.43 -22.52 33.33
CA MET A 51 7.70 -23.60 32.38
C MET A 51 8.97 -24.38 32.74
N ASP A 52 10.06 -23.68 33.11
CA ASP A 52 11.29 -24.33 33.60
C ASP A 52 11.00 -25.24 34.81
N ALA A 53 10.07 -24.82 35.69
CA ALA A 53 9.68 -25.62 36.86
C ALA A 53 8.86 -26.88 36.50
N VAL A 54 8.17 -26.89 35.36
CA VAL A 54 7.49 -28.08 34.82
C VAL A 54 8.52 -29.06 34.24
N GLU A 55 9.49 -28.56 33.47
CA GLU A 55 10.50 -29.38 32.80
C GLU A 55 11.52 -29.96 33.78
N ASP A 56 12.05 -29.13 34.68
CA ASP A 56 13.08 -29.47 35.66
C ASP A 56 12.50 -29.50 37.08
N VAL A 57 11.76 -30.57 37.38
CA VAL A 57 11.13 -30.76 38.70
C VAL A 57 12.18 -30.91 39.81
N LEU A 58 12.50 -29.80 40.47
CA LEU A 58 13.41 -29.76 41.62
C LEU A 58 12.70 -30.17 42.91
N ALA A 59 13.36 -30.99 43.73
CA ALA A 59 12.84 -31.38 45.04
C ALA A 59 12.67 -30.14 45.95
N GLY A 60 11.42 -29.76 46.20
CA GLY A 60 11.05 -28.59 47.00
C GLY A 60 10.79 -27.31 46.19
N GLY A 61 10.77 -27.39 44.86
CA GLY A 61 10.24 -26.33 43.98
C GLY A 61 8.72 -26.16 44.12
N PRO A 62 8.16 -25.03 43.65
CA PRO A 62 6.72 -24.81 43.65
C PRO A 62 6.03 -25.80 42.70
N ASP A 63 4.91 -26.36 43.14
CA ASP A 63 4.05 -27.18 42.28
C ASP A 63 3.41 -26.28 41.20
N PRO A 64 3.60 -26.57 39.90
CA PRO A 64 3.04 -25.77 38.81
C PRO A 64 1.52 -25.57 38.92
N GLU A 65 0.78 -26.59 39.35
CA GLU A 65 -0.68 -26.49 39.51
C GLU A 65 -1.06 -25.54 40.66
N GLU A 66 -0.33 -25.59 41.78
CA GLU A 66 -0.54 -24.66 42.89
C GLU A 66 -0.17 -23.22 42.53
N LEU A 67 0.88 -23.02 41.72
CA LEU A 67 1.29 -21.72 41.22
C LEU A 67 0.24 -21.13 40.29
N ALA A 68 -0.18 -21.88 39.27
CA ALA A 68 -1.24 -21.48 38.34
C ALA A 68 -2.52 -21.11 39.08
N ALA A 69 -2.99 -21.97 39.99
CA ALA A 69 -4.19 -21.71 40.79
C ALA A 69 -4.05 -20.45 41.68
N ALA A 70 -2.85 -20.18 42.22
CA ALA A 70 -2.61 -18.98 43.02
C ALA A 70 -2.64 -17.71 42.16
N VAL A 71 -1.98 -17.72 40.99
CA VAL A 71 -1.93 -16.58 40.07
C VAL A 71 -3.31 -16.28 39.50
N LEU A 72 -4.05 -17.28 39.03
CA LEU A 72 -5.42 -17.10 38.52
C LEU A 72 -6.36 -16.48 39.57
N VAL A 73 -6.25 -16.87 40.85
CA VAL A 73 -7.02 -16.25 41.94
C VAL A 73 -6.60 -14.79 42.17
N LEU A 74 -5.31 -14.47 42.07
CA LEU A 74 -4.81 -13.10 42.20
C LEU A 74 -5.29 -12.23 41.04
N VAL A 75 -5.23 -12.72 39.80
CA VAL A 75 -5.67 -12.02 38.61
C VAL A 75 -7.18 -11.81 38.63
N ALA A 76 -7.97 -12.82 39.02
CA ALA A 76 -9.42 -12.67 39.19
C ALA A 76 -9.80 -11.61 40.24
N ALA A 77 -8.96 -11.43 41.28
CA ALA A 77 -9.16 -10.44 42.34
C ALA A 77 -8.64 -9.04 41.97
N ALA A 78 -7.54 -8.95 41.23
CA ALA A 78 -6.93 -7.68 40.81
C ALA A 78 -7.57 -7.09 39.56
N ARG A 79 -8.06 -7.95 38.65
CA ARG A 79 -8.66 -7.63 37.35
C ARG A 79 -7.80 -6.65 36.53
N PRO A 80 -6.53 -7.00 36.24
CA PRO A 80 -5.74 -6.20 35.32
C PRO A 80 -6.41 -6.20 33.93
N GLU A 81 -6.22 -5.12 33.18
CA GLU A 81 -6.66 -5.08 31.79
C GLU A 81 -5.84 -6.09 30.97
N VAL A 82 -6.43 -6.61 29.89
CA VAL A 82 -5.75 -7.57 29.00
C VAL A 82 -4.50 -6.90 28.42
N GLY A 83 -3.34 -7.54 28.62
CA GLY A 83 -2.04 -7.02 28.19
C GLY A 83 -1.41 -5.96 29.10
N GLU A 84 -2.04 -5.59 30.24
CA GLU A 84 -1.42 -4.70 31.24
C GLU A 84 -0.17 -5.32 31.88
N LEU A 85 -0.20 -6.63 32.10
CA LEU A 85 0.87 -7.41 32.71
C LEU A 85 1.33 -8.51 31.73
N PRO A 86 2.08 -8.17 30.67
CA PRO A 86 2.39 -9.11 29.57
C PRO A 86 3.14 -10.36 30.02
N TRP A 87 3.99 -10.26 31.05
CA TRP A 87 4.71 -11.38 31.67
C TRP A 87 3.80 -12.48 32.25
N LEU A 88 2.49 -12.23 32.43
CA LEU A 88 1.56 -13.28 32.85
C LEU A 88 1.35 -14.36 31.77
N ALA A 89 1.63 -14.03 30.50
CA ALA A 89 1.56 -14.96 29.38
C ALA A 89 2.52 -16.16 29.53
N GLU A 90 3.59 -16.01 30.32
CA GLU A 90 4.55 -17.09 30.61
C GLU A 90 4.03 -18.11 31.63
N LEU A 91 2.85 -17.88 32.22
CA LEU A 91 2.29 -18.80 33.21
C LEU A 91 1.99 -20.16 32.58
N ALA A 92 2.67 -21.20 33.04
CA ALA A 92 2.39 -22.58 32.67
C ALA A 92 0.96 -22.95 33.09
N LEU A 93 0.14 -23.31 32.11
CA LEU A 93 -1.21 -23.81 32.27
C LEU A 93 -1.35 -25.20 31.62
N PRO A 94 -2.27 -26.04 32.10
CA PRO A 94 -2.50 -27.35 31.51
C PRO A 94 -3.07 -27.22 30.10
N ASP A 95 -2.50 -27.97 29.16
CA ASP A 95 -3.02 -28.09 27.80
C ASP A 95 -4.05 -29.23 27.68
N ALA A 96 -4.79 -29.26 26.57
CA ALA A 96 -5.81 -30.27 26.29
C ALA A 96 -5.26 -31.68 26.00
N ASP A 97 -3.96 -31.80 25.71
CA ASP A 97 -3.26 -33.06 25.44
C ASP A 97 -2.66 -33.68 26.73
N GLY A 98 -2.80 -32.99 27.86
CA GLY A 98 -2.35 -33.43 29.19
C GLY A 98 -0.93 -32.99 29.56
N GLY A 99 -0.33 -32.10 28.77
CA GLY A 99 0.91 -31.41 29.05
C GLY A 99 0.72 -30.03 29.69
N TRP A 100 1.72 -29.18 29.51
CA TRP A 100 1.75 -27.80 29.98
C TRP A 100 2.30 -26.90 28.88
N ALA A 101 1.75 -25.70 28.76
CA ALA A 101 2.27 -24.66 27.88
C ALA A 101 2.11 -23.28 28.53
N PRO A 102 2.88 -22.27 28.08
CA PRO A 102 2.64 -20.88 28.47
C PRO A 102 1.21 -20.48 28.15
N ALA A 103 0.56 -19.72 29.04
CA ALA A 103 -0.77 -19.18 28.83
C ALA A 103 -0.88 -18.43 27.49
N GLY A 104 0.16 -17.68 27.10
CA GLY A 104 0.27 -16.95 25.84
C GLY A 104 0.35 -17.79 24.58
N GLU A 105 0.48 -19.11 24.70
CA GLU A 105 0.52 -20.07 23.59
C GLU A 105 -0.72 -20.99 23.56
N LEU A 106 -1.64 -20.80 24.52
CA LEU A 106 -2.85 -21.60 24.64
C LEU A 106 -4.07 -20.85 24.10
N VAL A 107 -4.75 -21.49 23.15
CA VAL A 107 -6.01 -21.02 22.59
C VAL A 107 -7.17 -21.40 23.51
N LEU A 108 -8.04 -20.44 23.80
CA LEU A 108 -9.27 -20.67 24.54
C LEU A 108 -10.21 -21.57 23.71
N PRO A 109 -10.64 -22.74 24.24
CA PRO A 109 -11.53 -23.64 23.52
C PRO A 109 -12.84 -22.96 23.08
N GLY A 110 -13.19 -23.13 21.81
CA GLY A 110 -14.42 -22.56 21.24
C GLY A 110 -14.38 -21.05 21.01
N SER A 111 -13.22 -20.41 21.17
CA SER A 111 -13.04 -19.00 20.78
C SER A 111 -13.14 -18.81 19.27
N PRO A 112 -13.42 -17.57 18.81
CA PRO A 112 -13.33 -17.23 17.39
C PRO A 112 -11.94 -17.50 16.80
N LEU A 113 -10.87 -17.26 17.55
CA LEU A 113 -9.50 -17.56 17.11
C LEU A 113 -9.32 -19.05 16.83
N ALA A 114 -9.84 -19.94 17.68
CA ALA A 114 -9.78 -21.38 17.45
C ALA A 114 -10.42 -21.82 16.12
N THR A 115 -11.41 -21.07 15.61
CA THR A 115 -12.05 -21.35 14.30
C THR A 115 -11.24 -20.83 13.12
N ALA A 116 -10.31 -19.89 13.36
CA ALA A 116 -9.49 -19.26 12.34
C ALA A 116 -8.18 -20.02 12.07
N LEU A 117 -7.60 -20.61 13.11
CA LEU A 117 -6.31 -21.30 13.05
C LEU A 117 -6.40 -22.67 12.35
N VAL A 118 -5.28 -23.13 11.82
CA VAL A 118 -5.12 -24.54 11.41
C VAL A 118 -5.20 -25.42 12.67
N ASP A 119 -5.92 -26.54 12.58
CA ASP A 119 -6.03 -27.49 13.69
C ASP A 119 -4.64 -27.93 14.18
N GLY A 120 -4.39 -27.75 15.48
CA GLY A 120 -3.12 -28.11 16.13
C GLY A 120 -1.96 -27.15 15.86
N ALA A 121 -2.20 -25.97 15.28
CA ALA A 121 -1.15 -24.97 15.08
C ALA A 121 -0.66 -24.35 16.40
N LEU A 122 -1.56 -24.21 17.37
CA LEU A 122 -1.26 -23.79 18.74
C LEU A 122 -1.88 -24.77 19.73
N GLY A 123 -1.35 -24.78 20.96
CA GLY A 123 -1.93 -25.54 22.06
C GLY A 123 -3.34 -25.05 22.39
N VAL A 124 -4.18 -25.93 22.91
CA VAL A 124 -5.54 -25.59 23.36
C VAL A 124 -5.58 -25.72 24.87
N LEU A 125 -6.13 -24.74 25.58
CA LEU A 125 -6.24 -24.79 27.04
C LEU A 125 -7.08 -26.02 27.47
N ASP A 126 -6.66 -26.70 28.53
CA ASP A 126 -7.42 -27.80 29.13
C ASP A 126 -8.88 -27.41 29.39
N ALA A 127 -9.80 -28.28 28.99
CA ALA A 127 -11.24 -28.06 29.10
C ALA A 127 -11.72 -27.96 30.55
N GLY A 128 -11.07 -28.65 31.49
CA GLY A 128 -11.37 -28.55 32.91
C GLY A 128 -11.07 -27.15 33.46
N THR A 129 -9.88 -26.64 33.14
CA THR A 129 -9.44 -25.29 33.49
C THR A 129 -10.35 -24.24 32.86
N ALA A 130 -10.59 -24.33 31.55
CA ALA A 130 -11.47 -23.42 30.82
C ALA A 130 -12.92 -23.37 31.37
N ALA A 131 -13.42 -24.48 31.91
CA ALA A 131 -14.77 -24.55 32.48
C ALA A 131 -14.88 -23.94 33.90
N THR A 132 -13.77 -23.84 34.64
CA THR A 132 -13.76 -23.41 36.04
C THR A 132 -13.27 -21.98 36.25
N VAL A 133 -12.43 -21.49 35.35
CA VAL A 133 -11.82 -20.17 35.44
C VAL A 133 -12.65 -19.18 34.63
N ASP A 134 -12.82 -17.97 35.17
CA ASP A 134 -13.52 -16.89 34.48
C ASP A 134 -12.78 -16.50 33.18
N PRO A 135 -13.47 -16.38 32.02
CA PRO A 135 -12.82 -16.08 30.75
C PRO A 135 -12.02 -14.77 30.73
N ASP A 136 -12.44 -13.74 31.47
CA ASP A 136 -11.69 -12.48 31.53
C ASP A 136 -10.38 -12.66 32.30
N THR A 137 -10.37 -13.54 33.30
CA THR A 137 -9.14 -13.93 34.01
C THR A 137 -8.19 -14.68 33.08
N LEU A 138 -8.70 -15.61 32.26
CA LEU A 138 -7.89 -16.34 31.28
C LEU A 138 -7.26 -15.40 30.24
N ARG A 139 -8.03 -14.46 29.69
CA ARG A 139 -7.49 -13.42 28.79
C ARG A 139 -6.45 -12.55 29.47
N ALA A 140 -6.69 -12.17 30.72
CA ALA A 140 -5.78 -11.32 31.49
C ALA A 140 -4.44 -12.00 31.78
N VAL A 141 -4.39 -13.34 31.87
CA VAL A 141 -3.14 -14.10 31.93
C VAL A 141 -2.54 -14.45 30.56
N GLY A 142 -3.20 -14.05 29.46
CA GLY A 142 -2.65 -14.22 28.11
C GLY A 142 -3.23 -15.38 27.30
N VAL A 143 -4.19 -16.16 27.84
CA VAL A 143 -4.88 -17.21 27.05
C VAL A 143 -5.58 -16.55 25.85
N LEU A 144 -5.33 -17.11 24.67
CA LEU A 144 -5.67 -16.51 23.39
C LEU A 144 -7.14 -16.77 23.03
N ASP A 145 -7.96 -15.72 22.99
CA ASP A 145 -9.29 -15.75 22.37
C ASP A 145 -9.38 -14.91 21.08
N THR A 146 -8.33 -14.14 20.81
CA THR A 146 -8.04 -13.37 19.60
C THR A 146 -6.53 -13.31 19.40
N PHE A 147 -6.06 -12.73 18.28
CA PHE A 147 -4.64 -12.62 17.97
C PHE A 147 -3.87 -11.83 19.04
N ALA A 148 -2.71 -12.35 19.45
CA ALA A 148 -1.79 -11.69 20.35
C ALA A 148 -1.04 -10.55 19.67
N LEU A 149 -0.66 -9.54 20.46
CA LEU A 149 0.11 -8.39 20.02
C LEU A 149 1.47 -8.37 20.71
N VAL A 150 2.53 -8.15 19.94
CA VAL A 150 3.88 -7.86 20.44
C VAL A 150 4.22 -6.39 20.21
N ARG A 151 5.03 -5.81 21.09
CA ARG A 151 5.49 -4.42 21.01
C ARG A 151 6.99 -4.37 21.18
N ALA A 152 7.64 -3.55 20.36
CA ALA A 152 9.06 -3.30 20.43
C ALA A 152 9.37 -1.88 19.98
N ASP A 153 10.53 -1.35 20.38
CA ASP A 153 11.04 -0.06 19.89
C ASP A 153 11.92 -0.24 18.63
N ASP A 154 12.35 -1.48 18.37
CA ASP A 154 13.14 -1.88 17.20
C ASP A 154 12.41 -3.04 16.48
N PRO A 155 12.29 -3.03 15.14
CA PRO A 155 11.70 -4.15 14.42
C PRO A 155 12.42 -5.48 14.64
N ASP A 156 13.74 -5.48 14.89
CA ASP A 156 14.51 -6.72 15.11
C ASP A 156 14.10 -7.46 16.40
N ASP A 157 13.46 -6.75 17.34
CA ASP A 157 12.94 -7.29 18.59
C ASP A 157 11.49 -7.82 18.44
N LEU A 158 10.87 -7.72 17.27
CA LEU A 158 9.52 -8.26 17.01
C LEU A 158 9.60 -9.75 16.64
N ASP A 159 9.15 -10.61 17.55
CA ASP A 159 8.99 -12.04 17.29
C ASP A 159 7.70 -12.33 16.51
N VAL A 160 7.73 -12.05 15.19
CA VAL A 160 6.62 -12.27 14.25
C VAL A 160 7.13 -12.76 12.89
N ASP A 161 6.25 -13.45 12.14
CA ASP A 161 6.53 -13.99 10.82
C ASP A 161 6.97 -12.92 9.80
N ASP A 162 8.02 -13.19 9.03
CA ASP A 162 8.53 -12.33 7.95
C ASP A 162 8.77 -10.85 8.33
N VAL A 163 9.17 -10.57 9.57
CA VAL A 163 9.50 -9.20 10.00
C VAL A 163 10.62 -8.58 9.16
N GLU A 164 11.64 -9.35 8.78
CA GLU A 164 12.76 -8.89 7.95
C GLU A 164 12.26 -8.39 6.57
N SER A 165 11.37 -9.16 5.92
CA SER A 165 10.79 -8.78 4.63
C SER A 165 9.86 -7.56 4.73
N TRP A 166 9.20 -7.36 5.87
CA TRP A 166 8.46 -6.13 6.12
C TRP A 166 9.39 -4.92 6.23
N VAL A 167 10.50 -5.06 6.96
CA VAL A 167 11.53 -4.01 7.10
C VAL A 167 12.11 -3.65 5.73
N ASP A 168 12.49 -4.63 4.92
CA ASP A 168 13.00 -4.40 3.56
C ASP A 168 11.99 -3.61 2.72
N ALA A 169 10.72 -4.05 2.69
CA ALA A 169 9.67 -3.35 1.95
C ALA A 169 9.42 -1.92 2.47
N VAL A 170 9.66 -1.65 3.75
CA VAL A 170 9.59 -0.29 4.31
C VAL A 170 10.78 0.55 3.83
N LEU A 171 12.00 -0.01 3.87
CA LEU A 171 13.23 0.67 3.45
C LEU A 171 13.22 1.01 1.96
N ASP A 172 12.66 0.14 1.12
CA ASP A 172 12.52 0.38 -0.33
C ASP A 172 11.66 1.61 -0.67
N ARG A 173 10.83 2.08 0.26
CA ARG A 173 10.01 3.29 0.10
C ARG A 173 10.70 4.56 0.62
N LEU A 174 11.88 4.43 1.21
CA LEU A 174 12.67 5.56 1.70
C LEU A 174 13.71 5.97 0.65
N PRO A 175 14.22 7.22 0.70
CA PRO A 175 15.29 7.66 -0.18
C PRO A 175 16.53 6.74 -0.04
N PRO A 176 17.11 6.22 -1.14
CA PRO A 176 18.16 5.20 -1.10
C PRO A 176 19.45 5.67 -0.41
N ASP A 177 19.75 6.98 -0.47
CA ASP A 177 20.92 7.60 0.17
C ASP A 177 20.59 8.26 1.53
N GLY A 178 19.41 7.99 2.09
CA GLY A 178 18.96 8.51 3.37
C GLY A 178 19.69 7.85 4.57
N PRO A 179 19.69 8.50 5.76
CA PRO A 179 20.08 7.82 6.98
C PRO A 179 19.09 6.69 7.30
N LEU A 180 19.53 5.71 8.11
CA LEU A 180 18.61 4.72 8.67
C LEU A 180 17.47 5.42 9.42
N PRO A 181 16.22 4.96 9.27
CA PRO A 181 15.08 5.60 9.90
C PRO A 181 15.10 5.41 11.42
N GLU A 182 14.59 6.41 12.15
CA GLU A 182 14.22 6.23 13.55
C GLU A 182 12.83 5.60 13.62
N TRP A 183 12.73 4.41 14.22
CA TRP A 183 11.46 3.70 14.35
C TRP A 183 10.62 4.26 15.52
N PRO A 184 9.31 4.52 15.32
CA PRO A 184 8.40 4.75 16.43
C PRO A 184 8.12 3.42 17.16
N PRO A 185 7.54 3.44 18.37
CA PRO A 185 7.09 2.22 19.04
C PRO A 185 6.17 1.40 18.13
N LEU A 186 6.55 0.15 17.91
CA LEU A 186 5.90 -0.77 16.98
C LEU A 186 4.89 -1.64 17.71
N THR A 187 3.85 -2.08 16.99
CA THR A 187 2.91 -3.09 17.46
C THR A 187 2.63 -4.04 16.30
N ALA A 188 2.98 -5.31 16.46
CA ALA A 188 2.79 -6.35 15.45
C ALA A 188 1.85 -7.44 15.97
N VAL A 189 1.24 -8.16 15.04
CA VAL A 189 0.31 -9.26 15.34
C VAL A 189 1.05 -10.57 15.16
N ARG A 190 0.99 -11.45 16.15
CA ARG A 190 1.64 -12.77 16.10
C ARG A 190 0.82 -13.77 15.29
N ASP A 191 1.50 -14.83 14.85
CA ASP A 191 0.90 -16.10 14.43
C ASP A 191 -0.08 -15.99 13.24
N LEU A 192 0.15 -15.03 12.34
CA LEU A 192 -0.68 -14.84 11.14
C LEU A 192 -0.53 -16.01 10.15
N GLU A 193 0.65 -16.63 10.11
CA GLU A 193 1.01 -17.80 9.31
C GLU A 193 0.31 -19.09 9.77
N LEU A 194 -0.24 -19.10 10.99
CA LEU A 194 -0.97 -20.23 11.56
C LEU A 194 -2.46 -20.26 11.15
N VAL A 195 -2.93 -19.26 10.40
CA VAL A 195 -4.34 -19.12 9.99
C VAL A 195 -4.69 -20.07 8.84
N GLY A 196 -5.68 -20.94 9.07
CA GLY A 196 -6.27 -21.81 8.06
C GLY A 196 -7.56 -21.27 7.42
N ASN A 197 -8.27 -20.38 8.13
CA ASN A 197 -9.57 -19.85 7.73
C ASN A 197 -9.59 -18.31 7.81
N TRP A 198 -9.16 -17.66 6.73
CA TRP A 198 -9.11 -16.21 6.62
C TRP A 198 -10.46 -15.51 6.74
N ALA A 199 -11.56 -16.16 6.32
CA ALA A 199 -12.90 -15.60 6.47
C ALA A 199 -13.30 -15.41 7.94
N ALA A 200 -12.82 -16.29 8.84
CA ALA A 200 -12.99 -16.14 10.28
C ALA A 200 -11.96 -15.19 10.92
N ALA A 201 -10.73 -15.14 10.39
CA ALA A 201 -9.65 -14.33 10.93
C ALA A 201 -9.80 -12.82 10.68
N LEU A 202 -10.17 -12.43 9.45
CA LEU A 202 -10.19 -11.02 9.03
C LEU A 202 -11.08 -10.11 9.91
N PRO A 203 -12.29 -10.54 10.35
CA PRO A 203 -13.09 -9.75 11.29
C PRO A 203 -12.41 -9.54 12.65
N LEU A 204 -11.68 -10.54 13.16
CA LEU A 204 -10.93 -10.43 14.43
C LEU A 204 -9.79 -9.42 14.29
N LEU A 205 -9.04 -9.51 13.18
CA LEU A 205 -7.95 -8.59 12.86
C LEU A 205 -8.45 -7.15 12.68
N ALA A 206 -9.60 -6.96 12.02
CA ALA A 206 -10.21 -5.64 11.85
C ALA A 206 -10.70 -5.03 13.17
N ALA A 207 -11.01 -5.85 14.17
CA ALA A 207 -11.44 -5.42 15.50
C ALA A 207 -10.27 -5.13 16.47
N LEU A 208 -9.02 -5.39 16.07
CA LEU A 208 -7.85 -5.13 16.91
C LEU A 208 -7.70 -3.63 17.25
N PRO A 209 -6.97 -3.32 18.35
CA PRO A 209 -6.62 -1.94 18.71
C PRO A 209 -6.01 -1.18 17.53
N ALA A 210 -6.28 0.14 17.46
CA ALA A 210 -5.84 0.97 16.34
C ALA A 210 -4.32 0.88 16.11
N GLN A 211 -3.52 0.77 17.18
CA GLN A 211 -2.06 0.69 17.13
C GLN A 211 -1.56 -0.50 16.29
N ALA A 212 -2.27 -1.64 16.30
CA ALA A 212 -1.90 -2.81 15.50
C ALA A 212 -2.30 -2.69 14.02
N ARG A 213 -3.19 -1.75 13.69
CA ARG A 213 -3.74 -1.53 12.33
C ARG A 213 -3.22 -0.25 11.66
N SER A 214 -2.52 0.58 12.42
CA SER A 214 -1.97 1.85 11.96
C SER A 214 -0.80 1.65 11.01
N ASP A 215 -0.61 2.63 10.13
CA ASP A 215 0.63 2.78 9.39
C ASP A 215 1.76 3.30 10.27
N VAL A 216 2.99 3.04 9.83
CA VAL A 216 4.20 3.57 10.46
C VAL A 216 4.59 4.86 9.75
N VAL A 217 4.97 5.87 10.53
CA VAL A 217 5.42 7.16 10.01
C VAL A 217 6.92 7.28 10.29
N LEU A 218 7.72 7.35 9.24
CA LEU A 218 9.18 7.47 9.28
C LEU A 218 9.58 8.81 8.66
N GLY A 219 9.83 9.82 9.50
CA GLY A 219 9.99 11.19 9.05
C GLY A 219 8.73 11.71 8.35
N ASP A 220 8.85 12.08 7.08
CA ASP A 220 7.73 12.55 6.24
C ASP A 220 7.08 11.44 5.40
N VAL A 221 7.56 10.19 5.51
CA VAL A 221 7.05 9.05 4.74
C VAL A 221 6.11 8.20 5.60
N THR A 222 4.91 7.93 5.10
CA THR A 222 3.96 7.00 5.73
C THR A 222 3.98 5.67 4.97
N VAL A 223 4.28 4.58 5.67
CA VAL A 223 4.39 3.23 5.11
C VAL A 223 3.39 2.26 5.75
N PRO A 224 2.98 1.19 5.05
CA PRO A 224 2.15 0.15 5.63
C PRO A 224 2.73 -0.40 6.95
N GLY A 225 1.92 -0.40 8.02
CA GLY A 225 2.27 -1.13 9.24
C GLY A 225 2.28 -2.64 9.00
N TYR A 226 2.99 -3.38 9.86
CA TYR A 226 3.25 -4.81 9.71
C TYR A 226 2.01 -5.62 9.33
N LEU A 227 0.90 -5.49 10.10
CA LEU A 227 -0.33 -6.23 9.83
C LEU A 227 -0.89 -5.95 8.43
N ARG A 228 -0.93 -4.68 8.01
CA ARG A 228 -1.47 -4.31 6.69
C ARG A 228 -0.58 -4.85 5.59
N TRP A 229 0.73 -4.68 5.72
CA TRP A 229 1.70 -5.22 4.78
C TRP A 229 1.54 -6.73 4.64
N TRP A 230 1.58 -7.47 5.75
CA TRP A 230 1.51 -8.94 5.78
C TRP A 230 0.25 -9.45 5.10
N LEU A 231 -0.91 -8.85 5.42
CA LEU A 231 -2.19 -9.21 4.80
C LEU A 231 -2.24 -8.85 3.32
N SER A 232 -1.68 -7.70 2.92
CA SER A 232 -1.72 -7.24 1.53
C SER A 232 -0.90 -8.10 0.58
N THR A 233 0.20 -8.67 1.05
CA THR A 233 1.16 -9.45 0.24
C THR A 233 0.83 -10.94 0.17
N ARG A 234 -0.21 -11.40 0.88
CA ARG A 234 -0.61 -12.82 0.98
C ARG A 234 -2.04 -13.08 0.50
N PRO A 235 -2.36 -14.31 0.04
CA PRO A 235 -3.65 -14.65 -0.57
C PRO A 235 -4.80 -14.80 0.45
N VAL A 236 -5.04 -13.78 1.26
CA VAL A 236 -5.97 -13.82 2.40
C VAL A 236 -7.43 -13.54 2.02
N LEU A 237 -7.69 -13.04 0.80
CA LEU A 237 -9.04 -12.70 0.34
C LEU A 237 -9.47 -13.64 -0.80
N ASP A 238 -10.21 -14.70 -0.46
CA ASP A 238 -10.65 -15.76 -1.39
C ASP A 238 -9.48 -16.33 -2.23
N GLY A 239 -8.33 -16.55 -1.59
CA GLY A 239 -7.12 -17.04 -2.25
C GLY A 239 -6.40 -15.99 -3.11
N ARG A 240 -6.75 -14.71 -2.99
CA ARG A 240 -6.10 -13.61 -3.70
C ARG A 240 -5.48 -12.61 -2.75
N ARG A 241 -4.38 -12.01 -3.21
CA ARG A 241 -3.68 -10.95 -2.50
C ARG A 241 -4.47 -9.64 -2.58
N PRO A 242 -4.70 -8.94 -1.46
CA PRO A 242 -5.36 -7.64 -1.46
C PRO A 242 -4.66 -6.57 -2.31
N ASP A 243 -3.33 -6.59 -2.42
CA ASP A 243 -2.57 -5.68 -3.29
C ASP A 243 -2.76 -5.97 -4.79
N ARG A 244 -3.33 -7.12 -5.16
CA ARG A 244 -3.70 -7.49 -6.53
C ARG A 244 -5.19 -7.26 -6.82
N LEU A 245 -5.85 -6.48 -5.97
CA LEU A 245 -7.25 -6.07 -6.07
C LEU A 245 -7.36 -4.55 -5.99
N ARG A 246 -8.45 -3.99 -6.51
CA ARG A 246 -8.79 -2.58 -6.33
C ARG A 246 -9.82 -2.37 -5.25
N ASP A 247 -9.83 -1.18 -4.69
CA ASP A 247 -10.94 -0.69 -3.90
C ASP A 247 -12.24 -0.76 -4.73
N PRO A 248 -13.34 -1.30 -4.17
CA PRO A 248 -14.60 -1.45 -4.90
C PRO A 248 -15.22 -0.11 -5.33
N ALA A 249 -14.98 0.99 -4.59
CA ALA A 249 -15.42 2.34 -4.93
C ALA A 249 -14.45 3.06 -5.89
N GLY A 250 -13.19 2.64 -5.94
CA GLY A 250 -12.20 3.14 -6.90
C GLY A 250 -12.52 2.76 -8.34
N THR A 251 -12.51 3.73 -9.26
CA THR A 251 -12.87 3.52 -10.67
C THR A 251 -11.70 3.59 -11.63
N GLU A 252 -10.54 4.11 -11.23
CA GLU A 252 -9.38 4.25 -12.14
C GLU A 252 -8.84 2.89 -12.59
N LEU A 253 -8.75 1.96 -11.66
CA LEU A 253 -8.18 0.62 -11.87
C LEU A 253 -9.18 -0.39 -12.46
N GLN A 254 -10.38 0.05 -12.84
CA GLN A 254 -11.40 -0.83 -13.42
C GLN A 254 -10.91 -1.45 -14.72
N GLY A 255 -11.00 -2.79 -14.82
CA GLY A 255 -10.55 -3.57 -15.96
C GLY A 255 -9.10 -4.06 -15.85
N LEU A 256 -8.27 -3.37 -15.05
CA LEU A 256 -6.91 -3.81 -14.71
C LEU A 256 -6.89 -4.65 -13.43
N TYR A 257 -7.74 -4.31 -12.46
CA TYR A 257 -7.88 -5.01 -11.19
C TYR A 257 -9.34 -5.33 -10.89
N GLU A 258 -9.55 -6.51 -10.31
CA GLU A 258 -10.86 -6.91 -9.81
C GLU A 258 -11.15 -6.21 -8.48
N PRO A 259 -12.42 -5.85 -8.21
CA PRO A 259 -12.79 -5.25 -6.93
C PRO A 259 -12.57 -6.23 -5.78
N ALA A 260 -12.02 -5.74 -4.68
CA ALA A 260 -11.99 -6.48 -3.43
C ALA A 260 -13.42 -6.67 -2.89
N ALA A 261 -13.71 -7.86 -2.38
CA ALA A 261 -15.01 -8.22 -1.80
C ALA A 261 -14.82 -8.61 -0.33
N ALA A 262 -15.16 -7.70 0.59
CA ALA A 262 -15.13 -7.95 2.04
C ALA A 262 -16.09 -6.97 2.76
N SER A 263 -16.24 -7.12 4.08
CA SER A 263 -16.93 -6.12 4.90
C SER A 263 -16.17 -4.79 4.91
N THR A 264 -16.87 -3.70 5.22
CA THR A 264 -16.29 -2.35 5.31
C THR A 264 -15.11 -2.28 6.26
N GLU A 265 -15.19 -2.95 7.42
CA GLU A 265 -14.14 -2.97 8.43
C GLU A 265 -12.88 -3.68 7.93
N VAL A 266 -13.04 -4.76 7.16
CA VAL A 266 -11.92 -5.49 6.56
C VAL A 266 -11.31 -4.70 5.41
N LEU A 267 -12.11 -4.08 4.56
CA LEU A 267 -11.59 -3.18 3.51
C LEU A 267 -10.84 -1.99 4.11
N ALA A 268 -11.30 -1.44 5.24
CA ALA A 268 -10.61 -0.37 5.96
C ALA A 268 -9.26 -0.83 6.55
N LEU A 269 -9.12 -2.10 6.91
CA LEU A 269 -7.84 -2.69 7.33
C LEU A 269 -6.90 -2.89 6.13
N LEU A 270 -7.39 -3.53 5.06
CA LEU A 270 -6.59 -3.93 3.90
C LEU A 270 -6.17 -2.75 3.03
N ARG A 271 -7.03 -1.74 2.88
CA ARG A 271 -6.84 -0.56 1.99
C ARG A 271 -6.34 -0.96 0.59
N PRO A 272 -7.12 -1.77 -0.17
CA PRO A 272 -6.78 -2.06 -1.56
C PRO A 272 -6.67 -0.76 -2.38
N ALA A 273 -5.88 -0.76 -3.45
CA ALA A 273 -5.59 0.43 -4.23
C ALA A 273 -6.85 1.03 -4.87
N ALA A 274 -7.08 2.34 -4.72
CA ALA A 274 -8.23 3.02 -5.30
C ALA A 274 -7.87 3.73 -6.63
N THR A 275 -6.62 4.14 -6.76
CA THR A 275 -6.07 4.94 -7.85
C THR A 275 -4.81 4.29 -8.42
N ALA A 276 -4.41 4.72 -9.62
CA ALA A 276 -3.10 4.33 -10.14
C ALA A 276 -1.94 4.88 -9.29
N ALA A 277 -2.15 5.98 -8.53
CA ALA A 277 -1.11 6.51 -7.65
C ALA A 277 -0.81 5.56 -6.48
N ASP A 278 -1.85 4.94 -5.91
CA ASP A 278 -1.70 3.98 -4.82
C ASP A 278 -0.86 2.77 -5.25
N VAL A 279 -1.03 2.31 -6.49
CA VAL A 279 -0.26 1.20 -7.08
C VAL A 279 1.19 1.62 -7.38
N LEU A 280 1.40 2.83 -7.89
CA LEU A 280 2.73 3.33 -8.27
C LEU A 280 3.60 3.75 -7.07
N ALA A 281 3.03 3.79 -5.86
CA ALA A 281 3.78 4.08 -4.63
C ALA A 281 4.64 2.90 -4.15
N ASP A 282 4.54 1.75 -4.82
CA ASP A 282 5.23 0.52 -4.50
C ASP A 282 5.80 -0.09 -5.80
N VAL A 283 7.09 -0.44 -5.79
CA VAL A 283 7.81 -0.90 -6.98
C VAL A 283 7.24 -2.23 -7.51
N ASP A 284 6.99 -3.20 -6.63
CA ASP A 284 6.41 -4.49 -7.01
C ASP A 284 4.98 -4.35 -7.56
N ALA A 285 4.22 -3.40 -7.04
CA ALA A 285 2.89 -3.07 -7.54
C ALA A 285 2.94 -2.36 -8.90
N ALA A 286 3.92 -1.47 -9.11
CA ALA A 286 4.17 -0.83 -10.40
C ALA A 286 4.58 -1.84 -11.49
N ILE A 287 5.44 -2.82 -11.16
CA ILE A 287 5.84 -3.90 -12.08
C ILE A 287 4.63 -4.76 -12.48
N ASP A 288 3.79 -5.18 -11.52
CA ASP A 288 2.54 -5.91 -11.82
C ASP A 288 1.55 -5.08 -12.66
N LEU A 289 1.48 -3.76 -12.44
CA LEU A 289 0.67 -2.88 -13.29
C LEU A 289 1.19 -2.86 -14.73
N LEU A 290 2.52 -2.79 -14.92
CA LEU A 290 3.15 -2.85 -16.24
C LEU A 290 2.82 -4.17 -16.95
N GLU A 291 2.93 -5.30 -16.25
CA GLU A 291 2.56 -6.62 -16.77
C GLU A 291 1.07 -6.68 -17.16
N ARG A 292 0.18 -6.20 -16.28
CA ARG A 292 -1.27 -6.19 -16.52
C ARG A 292 -1.68 -5.33 -17.70
N LEU A 293 -0.96 -4.25 -17.99
CA LEU A 293 -1.22 -3.45 -19.18
C LEU A 293 -0.99 -4.28 -20.45
N GLY A 294 -0.04 -5.22 -20.44
CA GLY A 294 0.23 -6.13 -21.56
C GLY A 294 -0.77 -7.30 -21.73
N ASP A 295 -1.64 -7.56 -20.74
CA ASP A 295 -2.57 -8.69 -20.76
C ASP A 295 -3.80 -8.44 -21.66
N PRO A 296 -3.96 -9.13 -22.81
CA PRO A 296 -5.10 -8.92 -23.73
C PRO A 296 -6.47 -9.22 -23.11
N ALA A 297 -6.55 -9.97 -22.00
CA ALA A 297 -7.81 -10.23 -21.30
C ALA A 297 -8.28 -9.03 -20.45
N ARG A 298 -7.41 -8.05 -20.22
CA ARG A 298 -7.69 -6.85 -19.41
C ARG A 298 -8.05 -5.66 -20.28
N THR A 299 -8.71 -4.69 -19.65
CA THR A 299 -9.01 -3.39 -20.25
C THR A 299 -8.54 -2.27 -19.34
N VAL A 300 -8.30 -1.09 -19.90
CA VAL A 300 -7.93 0.10 -19.14
C VAL A 300 -8.83 1.27 -19.53
N ARG A 301 -9.10 2.15 -18.57
CA ARG A 301 -9.86 3.37 -18.86
C ARG A 301 -9.04 4.32 -19.75
N PRO A 302 -9.63 4.95 -20.78
CA PRO A 302 -8.92 5.87 -21.68
C PRO A 302 -8.14 6.98 -20.96
N GLU A 303 -8.72 7.53 -19.90
CA GLU A 303 -8.13 8.57 -19.05
C GLU A 303 -6.88 8.13 -18.30
N VAL A 304 -6.84 6.86 -17.85
CA VAL A 304 -5.66 6.28 -17.18
C VAL A 304 -4.60 5.95 -18.23
N LEU A 305 -4.99 5.30 -19.33
CA LEU A 305 -4.08 4.93 -20.41
C LEU A 305 -3.31 6.13 -20.97
N ARG A 306 -3.94 7.31 -21.00
CA ARG A 306 -3.31 8.54 -21.49
C ARG A 306 -1.99 8.88 -20.79
N SER A 307 -1.82 8.53 -19.51
CA SER A 307 -0.65 8.93 -18.70
C SER A 307 0.03 7.78 -17.95
N VAL A 308 -0.58 6.60 -17.87
CA VAL A 308 -0.08 5.50 -17.03
C VAL A 308 1.36 5.09 -17.38
N TYR A 309 1.72 5.02 -18.65
CA TYR A 309 3.08 4.65 -19.05
C TYR A 309 4.13 5.69 -18.64
N ALA A 310 3.82 6.98 -18.77
CA ALA A 310 4.72 8.03 -18.31
C ALA A 310 4.94 7.96 -16.79
N ARG A 311 3.86 7.68 -16.04
CA ARG A 311 3.92 7.55 -14.58
C ARG A 311 4.65 6.27 -14.14
N LEU A 312 4.52 5.18 -14.89
CA LEU A 312 5.28 3.95 -14.69
C LEU A 312 6.77 4.18 -14.96
N ALA A 313 7.11 4.90 -16.03
CA ALA A 313 8.49 5.21 -16.37
C ALA A 313 9.16 6.07 -15.28
N GLU A 314 8.40 6.97 -14.65
CA GLU A 314 8.86 7.73 -13.49
C GLU A 314 9.00 6.86 -12.24
N ALA A 315 7.99 6.03 -11.92
CA ALA A 315 8.00 5.20 -10.71
C ALA A 315 9.05 4.07 -10.74
N LEU A 316 9.43 3.62 -11.94
CA LEU A 316 10.41 2.55 -12.17
C LEU A 316 11.76 3.09 -12.65
N ASP A 317 12.00 4.40 -12.56
CA ASP A 317 13.28 4.99 -12.96
C ASP A 317 14.44 4.41 -12.13
N GLY A 318 15.47 3.92 -12.80
CA GLY A 318 16.61 3.24 -12.18
C GLY A 318 16.36 1.82 -11.66
N VAL A 319 15.15 1.28 -11.82
CA VAL A 319 14.82 -0.12 -11.50
C VAL A 319 15.06 -0.99 -12.74
N ASP A 320 15.74 -2.13 -12.55
CA ASP A 320 15.95 -3.12 -13.61
C ASP A 320 14.66 -3.94 -13.84
N VAL A 321 13.87 -3.54 -14.83
CA VAL A 321 12.58 -4.15 -15.16
C VAL A 321 12.59 -4.65 -16.60
N ASP A 322 12.21 -5.90 -16.79
CA ASP A 322 12.04 -6.45 -18.14
C ASP A 322 10.88 -5.75 -18.87
N PRO A 323 11.08 -5.28 -20.12
CA PRO A 323 9.99 -4.70 -20.90
C PRO A 323 8.91 -5.75 -21.20
N PRO A 324 7.62 -5.36 -21.25
CA PRO A 324 6.54 -6.33 -21.44
C PRO A 324 6.48 -6.86 -22.88
N GLU A 325 6.13 -8.13 -23.06
CA GLU A 325 5.96 -8.75 -24.40
C GLU A 325 4.90 -8.05 -25.27
N ARG A 326 3.94 -7.37 -24.63
CA ARG A 326 2.85 -6.65 -25.27
C ARG A 326 2.61 -5.33 -24.58
N VAL A 327 2.28 -4.31 -25.35
CA VAL A 327 1.96 -2.98 -24.86
C VAL A 327 0.52 -2.59 -25.18
N ARG A 328 -0.12 -1.89 -24.25
CA ARG A 328 -1.49 -1.37 -24.35
C ARG A 328 -1.51 -0.16 -25.27
N ILE A 329 -2.12 -0.32 -26.44
CA ILE A 329 -2.23 0.73 -27.48
C ILE A 329 -3.62 1.40 -27.51
N GLY A 330 -4.59 0.80 -26.81
CA GLY A 330 -5.94 1.31 -26.67
C GLY A 330 -6.65 0.68 -25.46
N PRO A 331 -7.84 1.15 -25.07
CA PRO A 331 -8.55 0.67 -23.88
C PRO A 331 -8.71 -0.86 -23.78
N ASP A 332 -8.85 -1.52 -24.91
CA ASP A 332 -9.13 -2.95 -25.06
C ASP A 332 -8.17 -3.64 -26.05
N ALA A 333 -7.05 -2.99 -26.39
CA ALA A 333 -6.14 -3.48 -27.43
C ALA A 333 -4.67 -3.45 -26.99
N VAL A 334 -3.97 -4.55 -27.20
CA VAL A 334 -2.52 -4.68 -27.01
C VAL A 334 -1.82 -5.03 -28.32
N ALA A 335 -0.55 -4.67 -28.45
CA ALA A 335 0.28 -5.01 -29.60
C ALA A 335 1.66 -5.52 -29.13
N VAL A 336 2.27 -6.41 -29.93
CA VAL A 336 3.67 -6.84 -29.74
C VAL A 336 4.59 -5.77 -30.31
N ASP A 337 4.35 -5.40 -31.58
CA ASP A 337 5.09 -4.32 -32.24
C ASP A 337 4.31 -3.01 -32.15
N ALA A 338 4.93 -1.98 -31.59
CA ALA A 338 4.35 -0.65 -31.47
C ALA A 338 5.42 0.42 -31.57
N VAL A 339 4.99 1.68 -31.58
CA VAL A 339 5.88 2.84 -31.63
C VAL A 339 5.42 3.90 -30.63
N VAL A 340 6.37 4.55 -29.97
CA VAL A 340 6.05 5.68 -29.08
C VAL A 340 6.01 6.96 -29.90
N LEU A 341 4.88 7.66 -29.88
CA LEU A 341 4.72 8.91 -30.62
C LEU A 341 5.32 10.08 -29.82
N ASP A 342 6.53 10.49 -30.22
CA ASP A 342 7.26 11.65 -29.69
C ASP A 342 6.79 12.98 -30.27
N ALA A 343 6.27 12.97 -31.50
CA ALA A 343 5.80 14.15 -32.19
C ALA A 343 4.50 13.92 -32.98
N PRO A 344 3.46 14.75 -32.81
CA PRO A 344 2.13 14.47 -33.37
C PRO A 344 2.05 14.52 -34.91
N TRP A 345 2.96 15.20 -35.61
CA TRP A 345 2.99 15.21 -37.08
C TRP A 345 3.62 13.95 -37.68
N LEU A 346 4.27 13.12 -36.87
CA LEU A 346 4.88 11.86 -37.31
C LEU A 346 3.88 10.71 -37.40
N GLN A 347 2.71 10.85 -36.76
CA GLN A 347 1.69 9.80 -36.73
C GLN A 347 1.30 9.27 -38.13
N PRO A 348 1.13 10.10 -39.18
CA PRO A 348 0.82 9.59 -40.52
C PRO A 348 2.01 8.90 -41.22
N LEU A 349 3.22 8.98 -40.66
CA LEU A 349 4.46 8.41 -41.21
C LEU A 349 4.81 7.03 -40.65
N VAL A 350 4.14 6.61 -39.58
CA VAL A 350 4.32 5.29 -38.97
C VAL A 350 3.14 4.38 -39.30
N ASP A 351 3.43 3.10 -39.55
CA ASP A 351 2.41 2.07 -39.81
C ASP A 351 2.14 1.18 -38.59
N LEU A 352 2.95 1.33 -37.54
CA LEU A 352 2.79 0.63 -36.28
C LEU A 352 1.73 1.31 -35.39
N PRO A 353 1.04 0.54 -34.53
CA PRO A 353 0.20 1.11 -33.48
C PRO A 353 0.97 2.05 -32.57
N VAL A 354 0.32 3.12 -32.14
CA VAL A 354 0.95 4.16 -31.30
C VAL A 354 0.66 3.90 -29.82
N VAL A 355 1.71 3.97 -29.00
CA VAL A 355 1.60 3.95 -27.53
C VAL A 355 1.41 5.39 -26.99
N PRO A 356 0.44 5.62 -26.09
CA PRO A 356 0.29 6.90 -25.41
C PRO A 356 1.47 7.22 -24.48
N ALA A 357 2.27 8.21 -24.86
CA ALA A 357 3.49 8.59 -24.16
C ALA A 357 3.31 9.46 -22.90
N GLY A 358 2.09 9.94 -22.60
CA GLY A 358 1.82 10.80 -21.44
C GLY A 358 2.59 12.12 -21.34
N GLY A 359 3.31 12.52 -22.40
CA GLY A 359 4.21 13.69 -22.38
C GLY A 359 5.69 13.37 -22.08
N ALA A 360 6.03 12.09 -21.86
CA ALA A 360 7.39 11.62 -21.61
C ALA A 360 7.82 10.53 -22.62
N PRO A 361 7.85 10.82 -23.94
CA PRO A 361 8.07 9.80 -24.96
C PRO A 361 9.40 9.06 -24.85
N GLY A 362 10.49 9.74 -24.47
CA GLY A 362 11.80 9.09 -24.27
C GLY A 362 11.75 8.05 -23.14
N ALA A 363 11.37 8.46 -21.94
CA ALA A 363 11.28 7.55 -20.79
C ALA A 363 10.29 6.39 -21.02
N VAL A 364 9.18 6.63 -21.73
CA VAL A 364 8.24 5.57 -22.11
C VAL A 364 8.82 4.62 -23.16
N ALA A 365 9.58 5.13 -24.13
CA ALA A 365 10.28 4.29 -25.10
C ALA A 365 11.33 3.41 -24.43
N ASP A 366 12.11 3.97 -23.50
CA ASP A 366 13.11 3.24 -22.73
C ASP A 366 12.48 2.15 -21.86
N LEU A 367 11.42 2.48 -21.09
CA LEU A 367 10.70 1.51 -20.25
C LEU A 367 10.12 0.34 -21.05
N LEU A 368 9.60 0.61 -22.24
CA LEU A 368 8.89 -0.38 -23.06
C LEU A 368 9.79 -1.07 -24.09
N ASP A 369 11.06 -0.66 -24.19
CA ASP A 369 12.00 -1.05 -25.26
C ASP A 369 11.38 -0.90 -26.66
N LEU A 370 10.80 0.27 -26.92
CA LEU A 370 10.14 0.60 -28.19
C LEU A 370 10.84 1.75 -28.91
N PRO A 371 10.89 1.75 -30.25
CA PRO A 371 11.42 2.88 -30.99
C PRO A 371 10.52 4.12 -30.88
N LEU A 372 11.13 5.29 -31.00
CA LEU A 372 10.39 6.54 -31.19
C LEU A 372 9.92 6.67 -32.64
N ALA A 373 8.77 7.31 -32.86
CA ALA A 373 8.26 7.56 -34.20
C ALA A 373 9.24 8.38 -35.05
N GLY A 374 9.99 9.31 -34.44
CA GLY A 374 11.05 10.08 -35.10
C GLY A 374 12.18 9.23 -35.66
N GLU A 375 12.55 8.15 -34.98
CA GLU A 375 13.62 7.23 -35.39
C GLU A 375 13.21 6.39 -36.59
N LEU A 376 11.93 5.97 -36.63
CA LEU A 376 11.39 5.19 -37.74
C LEU A 376 11.06 6.03 -38.97
N ALA A 377 10.55 7.26 -38.77
CA ALA A 377 10.03 8.08 -39.86
C ALA A 377 11.12 8.50 -40.85
N GLY A 378 12.39 8.60 -40.43
CA GLY A 378 13.57 8.80 -41.30
C GLY A 378 13.50 9.98 -42.29
N GLY A 379 12.51 10.86 -42.14
CA GLY A 379 12.12 11.83 -43.16
C GLY A 379 13.00 13.06 -43.13
N THR A 380 13.72 13.32 -44.22
CA THR A 380 14.10 14.68 -44.57
C THR A 380 12.82 15.48 -44.85
N GLY A 381 12.80 16.75 -44.46
CA GLY A 381 11.59 17.59 -44.45
C GLY A 381 10.78 17.62 -45.77
N PRO A 382 9.63 18.31 -45.78
CA PRO A 382 8.65 18.22 -46.85
C PRO A 382 9.23 18.54 -48.23
N GLY A 383 8.78 17.77 -49.23
CA GLY A 383 9.12 18.01 -50.63
C GLY A 383 8.39 19.22 -51.21
N GLY A 384 9.08 20.04 -52.01
CA GLY A 384 8.50 21.21 -52.68
C GLY A 384 8.59 22.50 -51.87
N THR A 385 8.32 23.64 -52.52
CA THR A 385 8.58 24.97 -51.93
C THR A 385 7.37 25.62 -51.26
N GLY A 386 6.16 25.11 -51.47
CA GLY A 386 4.90 25.70 -50.98
C GLY A 386 4.68 27.16 -51.38
N ASP A 387 3.49 27.70 -51.15
CA ASP A 387 3.24 29.14 -51.22
C ASP A 387 3.45 29.77 -49.85
N ARG A 388 4.57 30.51 -49.71
CA ARG A 388 4.97 31.13 -48.45
C ARG A 388 4.18 32.42 -48.21
N ARG A 389 3.66 32.56 -47.00
CA ARG A 389 2.95 33.77 -46.57
C ARG A 389 3.17 34.04 -45.07
N PRO A 390 3.10 35.31 -44.63
CA PRO A 390 3.13 35.64 -43.21
C PRO A 390 1.95 34.99 -42.48
N TRP A 391 2.17 34.45 -41.27
CA TRP A 391 1.10 33.86 -40.46
C TRP A 391 -0.07 34.82 -40.24
N GLN A 392 0.20 36.10 -39.97
CA GLN A 392 -0.81 37.17 -39.83
C GLN A 392 -1.72 37.36 -41.06
N SER A 393 -1.30 36.91 -42.24
CA SER A 393 -2.09 37.04 -43.48
C SER A 393 -3.05 35.86 -43.70
N VAL A 394 -2.95 34.80 -42.90
CA VAL A 394 -3.84 33.63 -42.99
C VAL A 394 -5.21 34.00 -42.42
N PRO A 395 -6.32 33.73 -43.12
CA PRO A 395 -7.67 33.93 -42.57
C PRO A 395 -7.83 33.24 -41.22
N GLY A 396 -8.32 33.97 -40.21
CA GLY A 396 -8.46 33.45 -38.84
C GLY A 396 -7.26 33.72 -37.92
N ALA A 397 -6.14 34.22 -38.45
CA ALA A 397 -4.93 34.52 -37.68
C ALA A 397 -5.16 35.48 -36.50
N GLY A 398 -6.01 36.49 -36.65
CA GLY A 398 -6.34 37.43 -35.58
C GLY A 398 -7.03 36.76 -34.38
N LEU A 399 -8.01 35.89 -34.63
CA LEU A 399 -8.68 35.12 -33.58
C LEU A 399 -7.72 34.09 -32.95
N ALA A 400 -6.88 33.44 -33.76
CA ALA A 400 -5.86 32.52 -33.27
C ALA A 400 -4.83 33.23 -32.37
N ALA A 401 -4.38 34.44 -32.72
CA ALA A 401 -3.50 35.27 -31.91
C ALA A 401 -4.14 35.63 -30.56
N ALA A 402 -5.40 36.08 -30.58
CA ALA A 402 -6.17 36.36 -29.38
C ALA A 402 -6.29 35.13 -28.46
N ARG A 403 -6.60 33.94 -29.02
CA ARG A 403 -6.67 32.67 -28.28
C ARG A 403 -5.31 32.18 -27.76
N LEU A 404 -4.21 32.66 -28.33
CA LEU A 404 -2.86 32.47 -27.79
C LEU A 404 -2.48 33.52 -26.74
N GLY A 405 -3.21 34.64 -26.66
CA GLY A 405 -2.90 35.77 -25.78
C GLY A 405 -1.77 36.66 -26.30
N ILE A 406 -1.62 36.75 -27.63
CA ILE A 406 -0.60 37.57 -28.30
C ILE A 406 -1.25 38.55 -29.27
N ASP A 407 -0.58 39.68 -29.53
CA ASP A 407 -1.11 40.75 -30.37
C ASP A 407 -1.23 40.34 -31.85
N GLU A 408 -0.23 39.63 -32.37
CA GLU A 408 -0.19 39.16 -33.76
C GLU A 408 0.64 37.89 -33.92
N LEU A 409 0.34 37.09 -34.94
CA LEU A 409 1.13 35.91 -35.29
C LEU A 409 2.35 36.32 -36.12
N THR A 410 3.54 35.93 -35.67
CA THR A 410 4.81 36.24 -36.37
C THR A 410 5.33 35.04 -37.17
N GLY A 411 6.20 35.33 -38.15
CA GLY A 411 6.84 34.35 -39.02
C GLY A 411 6.01 33.92 -40.22
N GLU A 412 6.47 32.89 -40.92
CA GLU A 412 5.89 32.43 -42.19
C GLU A 412 5.33 31.01 -42.10
N VAL A 413 4.34 30.75 -42.96
CA VAL A 413 3.78 29.42 -43.23
C VAL A 413 3.80 29.17 -44.74
N ALA A 414 4.22 27.98 -45.13
CA ALA A 414 4.17 27.49 -46.51
C ALA A 414 2.93 26.62 -46.69
N VAL A 415 2.03 27.04 -47.56
CA VAL A 415 0.81 26.28 -47.89
C VAL A 415 1.07 25.44 -49.14
N HIS A 416 0.80 24.14 -49.06
CA HIS A 416 1.01 23.19 -50.15
C HIS A 416 -0.32 22.60 -50.60
N ASP A 417 -0.50 22.45 -51.91
CA ASP A 417 -1.67 21.73 -52.44
C ASP A 417 -1.58 20.21 -52.15
N ASP A 418 -0.37 19.66 -52.11
CA ASP A 418 -0.10 18.27 -51.71
C ASP A 418 1.19 18.20 -50.87
N LEU A 419 1.03 18.23 -49.55
CA LEU A 419 2.15 18.16 -48.62
C LEU A 419 2.60 16.70 -48.41
N THR A 420 3.83 16.40 -48.84
CA THR A 420 4.40 15.05 -48.71
C THR A 420 5.76 15.05 -48.03
N VAL A 421 6.00 14.04 -47.19
CA VAL A 421 7.27 13.79 -46.49
C VAL A 421 7.61 12.32 -46.69
N GLY A 422 8.80 12.03 -47.21
CA GLY A 422 9.19 10.65 -47.53
C GLY A 422 8.22 9.92 -48.48
N GLY A 423 7.51 10.66 -49.34
CA GLY A 423 6.50 10.11 -50.25
C GLY A 423 5.13 9.82 -49.62
N ARG A 424 4.94 10.07 -48.31
CA ARG A 424 3.66 9.94 -47.61
C ARG A 424 3.00 11.30 -47.46
N ARG A 425 1.68 11.36 -47.59
CA ARG A 425 0.91 12.60 -47.37
C ARG A 425 0.82 12.91 -45.88
N VAL A 426 1.13 14.14 -45.52
CA VAL A 426 0.93 14.69 -44.17
C VAL A 426 0.14 15.98 -44.27
N SER A 427 -0.61 16.34 -43.22
CA SER A 427 -1.37 17.60 -43.23
C SER A 427 -0.54 18.79 -42.78
N TRP A 428 0.46 18.56 -41.93
CA TRP A 428 1.37 19.60 -41.45
C TRP A 428 2.73 19.04 -41.11
N TRP A 429 3.75 19.90 -41.16
CA TRP A 429 5.12 19.59 -40.78
C TRP A 429 5.79 20.85 -40.20
N PRO A 430 6.29 20.82 -38.95
CA PRO A 430 6.99 21.95 -38.38
C PRO A 430 8.36 22.12 -39.02
N GLY A 431 8.72 23.35 -39.39
CA GLY A 431 10.05 23.67 -39.93
C GLY A 431 10.79 24.65 -39.02
N ALA A 432 12.12 24.68 -39.14
CA ALA A 432 12.96 25.60 -38.35
C ALA A 432 12.64 27.08 -38.65
N ASP A 433 12.44 27.40 -39.93
CA ASP A 433 12.13 28.77 -40.38
C ASP A 433 10.65 28.96 -40.75
N VAL A 434 10.07 27.95 -41.42
CA VAL A 434 8.73 28.01 -42.02
C VAL A 434 7.97 26.73 -41.69
N ASP A 435 6.76 26.85 -41.17
CA ASP A 435 5.87 25.70 -40.98
C ASP A 435 5.21 25.33 -42.31
N HIS A 436 5.07 24.04 -42.58
CA HIS A 436 4.45 23.55 -43.81
C HIS A 436 3.07 22.97 -43.51
N VAL A 437 2.07 23.34 -44.28
CA VAL A 437 0.68 22.89 -44.10
C VAL A 437 0.03 22.57 -45.45
N ASP A 438 -0.96 21.69 -45.46
CA ASP A 438 -1.83 21.42 -46.61
C ASP A 438 -2.95 22.49 -46.80
N GLY A 439 -2.92 23.56 -45.99
CA GLY A 439 -3.88 24.65 -46.03
C GLY A 439 -5.20 24.36 -45.31
N THR A 440 -5.41 23.15 -44.78
CA THR A 440 -6.61 22.85 -44.01
C THR A 440 -6.58 23.58 -42.65
N PRO A 441 -7.76 23.94 -42.09
CA PRO A 441 -7.83 24.48 -40.73
C PRO A 441 -7.20 23.56 -39.68
N GLY A 442 -7.36 22.24 -39.88
CA GLY A 442 -6.75 21.20 -39.06
C GLY A 442 -5.23 21.30 -39.00
N ALA A 443 -4.59 21.46 -40.17
CA ALA A 443 -3.16 21.62 -40.29
C ALA A 443 -2.65 22.94 -39.69
N LEU A 444 -3.30 24.06 -40.05
CA LEU A 444 -2.94 25.40 -39.58
C LEU A 444 -3.00 25.49 -38.05
N GLY A 445 -4.10 25.02 -37.44
CA GLY A 445 -4.27 25.06 -35.99
C GLY A 445 -3.28 24.18 -35.24
N ARG A 446 -2.93 22.99 -35.77
CA ARG A 446 -1.96 22.08 -35.15
C ARG A 446 -0.52 22.58 -35.29
N ALA A 447 -0.14 23.07 -36.48
CA ALA A 447 1.17 23.65 -36.72
C ALA A 447 1.41 24.86 -35.81
N LEU A 448 0.43 25.77 -35.72
CA LEU A 448 0.52 26.93 -34.84
C LEU A 448 0.56 26.54 -33.36
N ALA A 449 -0.27 25.59 -32.92
CA ALA A 449 -0.25 25.09 -31.55
C ALA A 449 1.12 24.51 -31.17
N TRP A 450 1.74 23.77 -32.10
CA TRP A 450 3.05 23.20 -31.90
C TRP A 450 4.14 24.26 -31.82
N ARG A 451 4.20 25.17 -32.80
CA ARG A 451 5.14 26.31 -32.83
C ARG A 451 5.06 27.14 -31.54
N ALA A 452 3.86 27.37 -31.02
CA ALA A 452 3.63 28.18 -29.82
C ALA A 452 3.81 27.40 -28.51
N SER A 453 4.25 26.14 -28.54
CA SER A 453 4.32 25.25 -27.37
C SER A 453 2.99 25.17 -26.59
N ALA A 454 1.88 25.28 -27.32
CA ALA A 454 0.51 25.39 -26.80
C ALA A 454 -0.36 24.23 -27.32
N TRP A 455 0.18 23.02 -27.39
CA TRP A 455 -0.52 21.84 -27.92
C TRP A 455 -1.93 21.57 -27.34
N PRO A 456 -2.22 21.83 -26.05
CA PRO A 456 -3.59 21.73 -25.52
C PRO A 456 -4.59 22.64 -26.24
N ARG A 457 -4.16 23.78 -26.78
CA ARG A 457 -5.02 24.74 -27.51
C ARG A 457 -5.26 24.40 -28.97
N ARG A 458 -4.69 23.30 -29.50
CA ARG A 458 -4.80 22.93 -30.93
C ARG A 458 -6.23 22.93 -31.46
N GLN A 459 -7.21 22.49 -30.68
CA GLN A 459 -8.62 22.45 -31.13
C GLN A 459 -9.20 23.86 -31.27
N ALA A 460 -8.94 24.74 -30.31
CA ALA A 460 -9.35 26.14 -30.36
C ALA A 460 -8.68 26.88 -31.54
N LEU A 461 -7.43 26.57 -31.85
CA LEU A 461 -6.75 27.16 -33.02
C LEU A 461 -7.30 26.60 -34.34
N VAL A 462 -7.61 25.30 -34.41
CA VAL A 462 -8.26 24.70 -35.59
C VAL A 462 -9.61 25.38 -35.86
N GLU A 463 -10.42 25.65 -34.83
CA GLU A 463 -11.69 26.35 -34.99
C GLU A 463 -11.49 27.79 -35.51
N ALA A 464 -10.48 28.51 -34.99
CA ALA A 464 -10.18 29.87 -35.44
C ALA A 464 -9.87 29.93 -36.94
N PHE A 465 -9.14 28.94 -37.47
CA PHE A 465 -8.86 28.82 -38.90
C PHE A 465 -10.02 28.24 -39.71
N ALA A 466 -10.93 27.48 -39.09
CA ALA A 466 -12.08 26.87 -39.77
C ALA A 466 -13.19 27.89 -40.04
N PHE A 467 -13.35 28.89 -39.17
CA PHE A 467 -14.43 29.87 -39.23
C PHE A 467 -13.92 31.32 -39.16
N PRO A 468 -13.05 31.75 -40.10
CA PRO A 468 -12.48 33.10 -40.06
C PRO A 468 -13.57 34.20 -40.15
N ASP A 469 -14.67 33.94 -40.83
CA ASP A 469 -15.79 34.88 -40.98
C ASP A 469 -16.64 35.02 -39.70
N ARG A 470 -16.48 34.11 -38.72
CA ARG A 470 -17.17 34.14 -37.41
C ARG A 470 -16.28 34.70 -36.30
N ALA A 471 -15.16 35.34 -36.63
CA ALA A 471 -14.17 35.75 -35.63
C ALA A 471 -14.75 36.62 -34.50
N LEU A 472 -15.67 37.55 -34.80
CA LEU A 472 -16.31 38.40 -33.77
C LEU A 472 -17.30 37.63 -32.89
N GLU A 473 -17.99 36.65 -33.45
CA GLU A 473 -18.95 35.81 -32.72
C GLU A 473 -18.20 34.88 -31.77
N LEU A 474 -17.17 34.18 -32.27
CA LEU A 474 -16.33 33.29 -31.47
C LEU A 474 -15.56 34.06 -30.38
N ALA A 475 -15.09 35.28 -30.66
CA ALA A 475 -14.47 36.13 -29.64
C ALA A 475 -15.46 36.55 -28.54
N ALA A 476 -16.74 36.70 -28.87
CA ALA A 476 -17.78 36.95 -27.88
C ALA A 476 -18.10 35.69 -27.05
N GLU A 477 -18.08 34.50 -27.67
CA GLU A 477 -18.21 33.22 -26.96
C GLU A 477 -17.03 33.00 -25.99
N ASP A 478 -15.80 33.26 -26.43
CA ASP A 478 -14.58 33.13 -25.63
C ASP A 478 -14.58 34.06 -24.38
N ALA A 479 -15.44 35.09 -24.34
CA ALA A 479 -15.57 36.04 -23.24
C ALA A 479 -16.59 35.60 -22.16
N VAL A 480 -17.27 34.48 -22.33
CA VAL A 480 -18.20 33.92 -21.34
C VAL A 480 -17.39 33.12 -20.32
N GLU A 481 -17.31 33.60 -19.08
CA GLU A 481 -16.66 32.91 -17.94
C GLU A 481 -17.35 31.61 -17.55
#